data_AF-A0A7Y4KW71-F1
#
_entry.id   AF-A0A7Y4KW71-F1
#
_cell.length_a   1.000
_cell.length_b   1.000
_cell.length_c   1.000
_cell.angle_alpha   90.00
_cell.angle_beta   90.00
_cell.angle_gamma   90.00
#
_symmetry.space_group_name_H-M   'P 1'
#
loop_
_entity.id
_entity.type
_entity.pdbx_description
1 polymer ?
#
loop_
_entity_poly.entity_id
_entity_poly.type
_entity_poly.pdbx_seq_one_letter_code
_entity_poly.pdbx_strand_id
1 'polypeptide(L)'
;MRRRLTRWLPTLTTSLGVIHLIWVVADLPDEVTGMLADGVVGASNTDSRDFATWFFIGGLVLLMIGSTMRWFVRQIGRIPTRLGWWMFALGVFDTLLEPDGGGYAQILLGVLILAALPIEVDTVPPVVDTRRL
;
A
#
# COMPACT_ATOMS: atom_id res chain seq x y z
N MET A 1 1.72 -10.89 -20.06
CA MET A 1 2.43 -10.57 -18.79
C MET A 1 1.67 -9.58 -17.91
N ARG A 2 1.27 -8.40 -18.42
CA ARG A 2 0.58 -7.33 -17.65
C ARG A 2 -0.72 -7.76 -16.93
N ARG A 3 -1.63 -8.50 -17.58
CA ARG A 3 -2.84 -9.04 -16.91
C ARG A 3 -2.56 -9.96 -15.72
N ARG A 4 -1.41 -10.68 -15.74
CA ARG A 4 -1.00 -11.49 -14.59
C ARG A 4 -0.52 -10.58 -13.47
N LEU A 5 0.33 -9.58 -13.77
CA LEU A 5 0.81 -8.61 -12.80
C LEU A 5 -0.35 -7.89 -12.07
N THR A 6 -1.35 -7.39 -12.80
CA THR A 6 -2.54 -6.74 -12.21
C THR A 6 -3.29 -7.64 -11.23
N ARG A 7 -3.34 -8.96 -11.47
CA ARG A 7 -4.00 -9.93 -10.58
C ARG A 7 -3.14 -10.31 -9.37
N TRP A 8 -1.81 -10.26 -9.50
CA TRP A 8 -0.87 -10.60 -8.43
C TRP A 8 -0.61 -9.44 -7.48
N LEU A 9 -0.64 -8.20 -7.98
CA LEU A 9 -0.40 -6.99 -7.21
C LEU A 9 -1.22 -6.92 -5.90
N PRO A 10 -2.54 -7.16 -5.88
CA PRO A 10 -3.29 -7.17 -4.63
C PRO A 10 -2.81 -8.21 -3.62
N THR A 11 -2.48 -9.42 -4.10
CA THR A 11 -1.98 -10.48 -3.22
C THR A 11 -0.60 -10.13 -2.68
N LEU A 12 0.29 -9.58 -3.52
CA LEU A 12 1.63 -9.18 -3.10
C LEU A 12 1.58 -8.08 -2.03
N THR A 13 0.77 -7.04 -2.24
CA THR A 13 0.57 -5.98 -1.24
C THR A 13 -0.02 -6.51 0.06
N THR A 14 -1.03 -7.39 -0.01
CA THR A 14 -1.61 -8.02 1.18
C THR A 14 -0.58 -8.88 1.91
N SER A 15 0.19 -9.70 1.20
CA SER A 15 1.23 -10.54 1.80
C SER A 15 2.30 -9.71 2.49
N LEU A 16 2.72 -8.59 1.89
CA LEU A 16 3.67 -7.68 2.53
C LEU A 16 3.12 -7.09 3.83
N GLY A 17 1.84 -6.71 3.85
CA GLY A 17 1.16 -6.24 5.06
C GLY A 17 1.10 -7.30 6.16
N VAL A 18 0.77 -8.55 5.81
CA VAL A 18 0.79 -9.68 6.78
C VAL A 18 2.20 -9.89 7.33
N ILE A 19 3.21 -9.86 6.47
CA ILE A 19 4.62 -10.02 6.89
C ILE A 19 5.01 -8.90 7.85
N HIS A 20 4.65 -7.64 7.59
CA HIS A 20 4.93 -6.52 8.50
C HIS A 20 4.35 -6.75 9.89
N LEU A 21 3.10 -7.20 9.98
CA LEU A 21 2.43 -7.45 11.25
C LEU A 21 3.04 -8.64 12.01
N ILE A 22 3.35 -9.73 11.31
CA ILE A 22 3.97 -10.91 11.94
C ILE A 22 5.39 -10.60 12.39
N TRP A 23 6.14 -9.84 11.57
CA TRP A 23 7.53 -9.51 11.84
C TRP A 23 7.68 -8.79 13.18
N VAL A 24 6.93 -7.71 13.41
CA VAL A 24 7.03 -6.95 14.66
C VAL A 24 6.63 -7.78 15.89
N VAL A 25 5.62 -8.65 15.77
CA VAL A 25 5.22 -9.54 16.87
C VAL A 25 6.30 -10.57 17.20
N ALA A 26 7.02 -11.04 16.18
CA ALA A 26 8.11 -12.00 16.37
C ALA A 26 9.41 -11.36 16.87
N ASP A 27 9.70 -10.13 16.43
CA ASP A 27 10.93 -9.41 16.73
C ASP A 27 10.88 -8.71 18.11
N LEU A 28 9.72 -8.18 18.49
CA LEU A 28 9.52 -7.41 19.72
C LEU A 28 8.35 -7.94 20.58
N PRO A 29 8.33 -9.23 20.96
CA PRO A 29 7.20 -9.85 21.64
C PRO A 29 6.88 -9.21 23.01
N ASP A 30 7.91 -8.83 23.77
CA ASP A 30 7.76 -8.21 25.08
C ASP A 30 7.17 -6.80 24.99
N GLU A 31 7.62 -6.02 24.00
CA GLU A 31 7.09 -4.67 23.76
C GLU A 31 5.65 -4.72 23.29
N VAL A 32 5.31 -5.62 22.37
CA VAL A 32 3.91 -5.82 21.94
C VAL A 32 3.02 -6.19 23.12
N THR A 33 3.49 -7.08 24.00
CA THR A 33 2.75 -7.45 25.21
C THR A 33 2.58 -6.26 26.16
N GLY A 34 3.64 -5.47 26.35
CA GLY A 34 3.61 -4.25 27.14
C GLY A 34 2.66 -3.19 26.57
N MET A 35 2.67 -2.96 25.25
CA MET A 35 1.74 -2.07 24.56
C MET A 35 0.28 -2.49 24.76
N LEU A 36 0.00 -3.80 24.73
CA LEU A 36 -1.35 -4.32 25.00
C LEU A 36 -1.78 -4.09 26.45
N ALA A 37 -0.87 -4.24 27.41
CA ALA A 37 -1.13 -4.01 28.82
C ALA A 37 -1.34 -2.52 29.14
N ASP A 38 -0.52 -1.65 28.54
CA ASP A 38 -0.54 -0.20 28.77
C ASP A 38 -1.62 0.52 27.94
N GLY A 39 -2.22 -0.18 26.97
CA GLY A 39 -3.28 0.31 26.11
C GLY A 39 -2.82 1.33 25.06
N VAL A 40 -3.79 1.91 24.34
CA VAL A 40 -3.55 2.71 23.13
C VAL A 40 -2.65 3.94 23.38
N VAL A 41 -2.80 4.60 24.53
CA VAL A 41 -2.00 5.81 24.85
C VAL A 41 -0.56 5.46 25.20
N GLY A 42 -0.30 4.24 25.73
CA GLY A 42 1.04 3.74 26.03
C GLY A 42 1.71 3.00 24.87
N ALA A 43 1.06 2.93 23.70
CA ALA A 43 1.51 2.13 22.57
C ALA A 43 2.77 2.70 21.88
N SER A 44 3.08 3.99 22.04
CA SER A 44 4.18 4.67 21.35
C SER A 44 4.78 5.71 22.30
N ASN A 45 5.72 5.28 23.14
CA ASN A 45 6.33 6.09 24.19
C ASN A 45 7.84 5.85 24.38
N THR A 46 8.41 4.96 23.57
CA THR A 46 9.84 4.58 23.56
C THR A 46 10.20 4.25 22.12
N ASP A 47 11.47 4.38 21.75
CA ASP A 47 11.92 4.13 20.37
C ASP A 47 11.54 2.71 19.87
N SER A 48 11.60 1.70 20.73
CA SER A 48 11.21 0.31 20.41
C SER A 48 9.70 0.19 20.13
N ARG A 49 8.86 0.85 20.92
CA ARG A 49 7.41 0.86 20.75
C ARG A 49 6.96 1.75 19.60
N ASP A 50 7.68 2.82 19.32
CA ASP A 50 7.46 3.68 18.15
C ASP A 50 7.76 2.90 16.87
N PHE A 51 8.86 2.16 16.83
CA PHE A 51 9.17 1.21 15.77
C PHE A 51 8.09 0.14 15.63
N ALA A 52 7.63 -0.44 16.74
CA ALA A 52 6.56 -1.44 16.68
C ALA A 52 5.24 -0.86 16.14
N THR A 53 4.89 0.35 16.57
CA THR A 53 3.72 1.10 16.10
C THR A 53 3.79 1.38 14.61
N TRP A 54 4.97 1.77 14.10
CA TRP A 54 5.21 1.96 12.67
C TRP A 54 4.90 0.68 11.86
N PHE A 55 5.40 -0.47 12.31
CA PHE A 55 5.12 -1.75 11.66
C PHE A 55 3.64 -2.13 11.70
N PHE A 56 2.95 -1.88 12.82
CA PHE A 56 1.51 -2.14 12.92
C PHE A 56 0.69 -1.26 11.96
N ILE A 57 0.93 0.05 11.98
CA ILE A 57 0.21 1.00 11.11
C ILE A 57 0.53 0.70 9.64
N GLY A 58 1.81 0.54 9.30
CA GLY A 58 2.24 0.19 7.94
C GLY A 58 1.62 -1.11 7.45
N GLY A 59 1.63 -2.15 8.29
CA GLY A 59 1.00 -3.44 7.99
C GLY A 59 -0.50 -3.31 7.73
N LEU A 60 -1.25 -2.61 8.60
CA LEU A 60 -2.69 -2.37 8.43
C LEU A 60 -3.00 -1.55 7.17
N VAL A 61 -2.22 -0.51 6.89
CA VAL A 61 -2.37 0.31 5.67
C VAL A 61 -2.11 -0.53 4.43
N LEU A 62 -1.09 -1.40 4.41
CA LEU A 62 -0.84 -2.33 3.32
C LEU A 62 -1.99 -3.33 3.12
N LEU A 63 -2.58 -3.85 4.20
CA LEU A 63 -3.77 -4.71 4.12
C LEU A 63 -4.98 -3.97 3.52
N MET A 64 -5.22 -2.74 3.96
CA MET A 64 -6.27 -1.87 3.41
C MET A 64 -6.04 -1.61 1.92
N ILE A 65 -4.82 -1.26 1.52
CA ILE A 65 -4.48 -1.01 0.12
C ILE A 65 -4.62 -2.27 -0.72
N GLY A 66 -4.07 -3.41 -0.26
CA GLY A 66 -4.17 -4.69 -0.98
C GLY A 66 -5.61 -5.16 -1.16
N SER A 67 -6.46 -5.01 -0.14
CA SER A 67 -7.90 -5.31 -0.24
C SER A 67 -8.64 -4.37 -1.20
N THR A 68 -8.30 -3.08 -1.17
CA THR A 68 -8.84 -2.06 -2.09
C THR A 68 -8.44 -2.34 -3.54
N MET A 69 -7.16 -2.66 -3.78
CA MET A 69 -6.67 -3.08 -5.10
C MET A 69 -7.41 -4.31 -5.60
N ARG A 70 -7.63 -5.32 -4.75
CA ARG A 70 -8.38 -6.53 -5.10
C ARG A 70 -9.81 -6.20 -5.51
N TRP A 71 -10.46 -5.28 -4.81
CA TRP A 71 -11.79 -4.79 -5.16
C TRP A 71 -11.79 -4.12 -6.53
N PHE A 72 -10.85 -3.19 -6.78
CA PHE A 72 -10.70 -2.51 -8.09
C PHE A 72 -10.48 -3.49 -9.24
N VAL A 73 -9.62 -4.50 -9.06
CA VAL A 73 -9.37 -5.53 -10.06
C VAL A 73 -10.62 -6.36 -10.34
N ARG A 74 -11.44 -6.66 -9.33
CA ARG A 74 -12.69 -7.44 -9.50
C ARG A 74 -13.80 -6.63 -10.16
N GLN A 75 -13.95 -5.35 -9.81
CA GLN A 75 -15.06 -4.52 -10.28
C GLN A 75 -14.77 -3.80 -11.60
N ILE A 76 -13.53 -3.33 -11.78
CA ILE A 76 -13.14 -2.43 -12.88
C ILE A 76 -12.08 -3.09 -13.79
N GLY A 77 -11.49 -4.21 -13.37
CA GLY A 77 -10.48 -4.95 -14.15
C GLY A 77 -9.09 -4.32 -14.14
N ARG A 78 -8.89 -3.19 -13.45
CA ARG A 78 -7.62 -2.45 -13.38
C ARG A 78 -7.47 -1.75 -12.03
N ILE A 79 -6.21 -1.47 -11.67
CA ILE A 79 -5.85 -0.68 -10.49
C ILE A 79 -5.70 0.80 -10.91
N PRO A 80 -6.18 1.77 -10.10
CA PRO A 80 -6.04 3.19 -10.44
C PRO A 80 -4.56 3.64 -10.50
N THR A 81 -4.17 4.32 -11.58
CA THR A 81 -2.81 4.87 -11.74
C THR A 81 -2.42 5.82 -10.62
N ARG A 82 -3.38 6.60 -10.09
CA ARG A 82 -3.14 7.52 -8.98
C ARG A 82 -2.62 6.80 -7.73
N LEU A 83 -3.06 5.57 -7.48
CA LEU A 83 -2.55 4.77 -6.37
C LEU A 83 -1.07 4.43 -6.54
N GLY A 84 -0.65 4.11 -7.77
CA GLY A 84 0.77 3.85 -8.08
C GLY A 84 1.66 5.07 -7.81
N TRP A 85 1.21 6.26 -8.22
CA TRP A 85 1.93 7.51 -7.94
C TRP A 85 1.99 7.84 -6.44
N TRP A 86 0.90 7.66 -5.71
CA TRP A 86 0.90 7.86 -4.25
C TRP A 86 1.83 6.88 -3.54
N MET A 87 1.80 5.59 -3.92
CA MET A 87 2.72 4.60 -3.35
C MET A 87 4.18 4.96 -3.65
N PHE A 88 4.49 5.33 -4.89
CA PHE A 88 5.83 5.76 -5.27
C PHE A 88 6.29 6.98 -4.46
N ALA A 89 5.49 8.05 -4.43
CA ALA A 89 5.84 9.29 -3.74
C ALA A 89 6.02 9.09 -2.24
N LEU A 90 5.13 8.34 -1.60
CA LEU A 90 5.24 8.00 -0.18
C LEU A 90 6.48 7.16 0.11
N GLY A 91 6.80 6.17 -0.75
CA GLY A 91 8.00 5.36 -0.58
C GLY A 91 9.30 6.16 -0.76
N VAL A 92 9.33 7.11 -1.70
CA VAL A 92 10.47 8.05 -1.84
C VAL A 92 10.60 8.91 -0.59
N PHE A 93 9.50 9.49 -0.13
CA PHE A 93 9.51 10.32 1.08
C PHE A 93 9.99 9.54 2.31
N ASP A 94 9.46 8.34 2.51
CA ASP A 94 9.85 7.42 3.57
C ASP A 94 11.35 7.08 3.51
N THR A 95 11.85 6.67 2.34
CA THR A 95 13.29 6.34 2.15
C THR A 95 14.21 7.56 2.38
N LEU A 96 13.72 8.78 2.15
CA LEU A 96 14.51 9.99 2.41
C LEU A 96 14.55 10.37 3.89
N LEU A 97 13.47 10.10 4.64
CA LEU A 97 13.41 10.36 6.07
C LEU A 97 14.09 9.26 6.89
N GLU A 98 13.85 8.02 6.51
CA GLU A 98 14.32 6.81 7.19
C GLU A 98 14.85 5.81 6.14
N PRO A 99 16.13 5.91 5.74
CA PRO A 99 16.71 5.08 4.69
C PRO A 99 16.60 3.58 4.95
N ASP A 100 16.66 3.18 6.23
CA ASP A 100 16.59 1.79 6.67
C ASP A 100 15.13 1.33 6.94
N GLY A 101 14.15 2.23 6.80
CA GLY A 101 12.74 2.02 7.17
C GLY A 101 11.90 1.18 6.20
N GLY A 102 12.48 0.77 5.06
CA GLY A 102 11.81 -0.14 4.13
C GLY A 102 11.07 0.53 2.96
N GLY A 103 11.12 1.86 2.86
CA GLY A 103 10.42 2.64 1.81
C GLY A 103 10.70 2.19 0.37
N TYR A 104 11.86 1.56 0.12
CA TYR A 104 12.21 0.93 -1.16
C TYR A 104 11.19 -0.14 -1.62
N ALA A 105 10.60 -0.90 -0.71
CA ALA A 105 9.56 -1.88 -1.05
C ALA A 105 8.28 -1.19 -1.56
N GLN A 106 7.96 -0.04 -0.96
CA GLN A 106 6.81 0.78 -1.34
C GLN A 106 7.04 1.52 -2.67
N ILE A 107 8.27 1.98 -2.93
CA ILE A 107 8.70 2.48 -4.25
C ILE A 107 8.49 1.40 -5.32
N LEU A 108 8.99 0.18 -5.07
CA LEU A 108 8.86 -0.93 -6.00
C LEU A 108 7.37 -1.25 -6.27
N LEU A 109 6.53 -1.29 -5.23
CA LEU A 109 5.08 -1.45 -5.37
C LEU A 109 4.47 -0.37 -6.27
N GLY A 110 4.81 0.90 -6.04
CA GLY A 110 4.37 2.02 -6.86
C GLY A 110 4.73 1.84 -8.33
N VAL A 111 6.00 1.53 -8.62
CA VAL A 111 6.49 1.27 -9.97
C VAL A 111 5.76 0.08 -10.62
N LEU A 112 5.55 -1.02 -9.89
CA LEU A 112 4.85 -2.19 -10.41
C LEU A 112 3.38 -1.89 -10.73
N ILE A 113 2.70 -1.07 -9.92
CA ILE A 113 1.33 -0.61 -10.20
C ILE A 113 1.30 0.24 -11.48
N LEU A 114 2.24 1.16 -11.65
CA LEU A 114 2.37 1.98 -12.86
C LEU A 114 2.71 1.12 -14.10
N ALA A 115 3.54 0.10 -13.94
CA ALA A 115 3.91 -0.84 -15.00
C ALA A 115 2.78 -1.81 -15.39
N ALA A 116 1.82 -2.06 -14.50
CA ALA A 116 0.68 -2.95 -14.76
C ALA A 116 -0.38 -2.37 -15.72
N LEU A 117 -0.23 -1.11 -16.15
CA LEU A 117 -1.20 -0.42 -17.00
C LEU A 117 -1.21 -0.96 -18.46
N PRO A 118 -2.39 -1.09 -19.09
CA PRO A 118 -2.53 -0.83 -20.52
C PRO A 118 -2.47 0.69 -20.72
N ILE A 119 -1.56 1.18 -21.57
CA ILE A 119 -1.62 2.58 -22.02
C ILE A 119 -2.80 2.67 -22.98
N GLU A 120 -3.96 3.10 -22.48
CA GLU A 120 -5.02 3.65 -23.33
C GLU A 120 -5.79 4.65 -22.49
N VAL A 121 -5.39 5.91 -22.60
CA VAL A 121 -6.24 7.05 -22.25
C VAL A 121 -6.89 7.47 -23.57
N ASP A 122 -7.74 6.62 -24.13
CA ASP A 122 -8.47 7.00 -25.34
C ASP A 122 -9.87 7.48 -24.98
N THR A 123 -10.00 8.79 -25.19
CA THR A 123 -11.18 9.54 -25.64
C THR A 123 -12.45 9.36 -24.81
N VAL A 124 -12.74 10.38 -24.00
CA VAL A 124 -14.15 10.79 -23.86
C VAL A 124 -14.59 11.16 -25.28
N PRO A 125 -15.52 10.41 -25.93
CA PRO A 125 -16.02 10.84 -27.23
C PRO A 125 -16.68 12.22 -27.03
N PRO A 126 -16.55 13.16 -27.98
CA PRO A 126 -17.24 14.43 -27.87
C PRO A 126 -18.73 14.14 -27.65
N VAL A 127 -19.32 14.76 -26.63
CA VAL A 127 -20.77 14.76 -26.44
C VAL A 127 -21.35 15.29 -27.75
N VAL A 128 -21.99 14.41 -28.53
CA VAL A 128 -22.76 14.83 -29.69
C VAL A 128 -23.91 15.65 -29.13
N ASP A 129 -23.82 16.97 -29.27
CA ASP A 129 -24.90 17.87 -28.92
C ASP A 129 -26.06 17.63 -29.89
N THR A 130 -27.01 16.81 -29.47
CA THR A 130 -28.23 16.49 -30.22
C THR A 130 -29.19 17.69 -30.32
N ARG A 131 -28.82 18.89 -29.83
CA ARG A 131 -29.62 20.12 -29.96
C ARG A 131 -29.34 20.88 -31.28
N ARG A 132 -28.59 20.31 -32.21
CA ARG A 132 -28.35 20.86 -33.56
C ARG A 132 -28.77 19.89 -34.68
N LEU A 133 -29.92 19.25 -34.55
CA LEU A 133 -30.62 18.59 -35.66
C LEU A 133 -32.08 19.06 -35.70
#